data_AF-A0A480B8U0-F1
#
_entry.id   AF-A0A480B8U0-F1
#
_cell.length_a   1.000
_cell.length_b   1.000
_cell.length_c   1.000
_cell.angle_alpha   90.00
_cell.angle_beta   90.00
_cell.angle_gamma   90.00
#
_symmetry.space_group_name_H-M   'P 1'
#
loop_
_entity.id
_entity.type
_entity.pdbx_description
1 polymer ?
#
loop_
_entity_poly.entity_id
_entity_poly.type
_entity_poly.pdbx_seq_one_letter_code
_entity_poly.pdbx_strand_id
1 'polypeptide(L)'
;MATDAVLDFYDSLDFEIIDFDGYDTLLIELLDDGTYATVSDDDGHMPDTLDTPIVFNVYDDSDSFQWSVSLDDSHQLQALLEENSNTEDFLDALQAIRTKNIEHYQ
;
A
#
# COMPACT_ATOMS: atom_id res chain seq x y z
N MET A 1 -9.98 12.99 8.20
CA MET A 1 -11.14 12.16 7.78
C MET A 1 -10.98 11.99 6.30
N ALA A 2 -10.75 10.75 5.84
CA ALA A 2 -10.70 10.46 4.42
C ALA A 2 -11.98 10.95 3.73
N THR A 3 -11.81 11.54 2.56
CA THR A 3 -12.91 12.04 1.76
C THR A 3 -13.57 10.88 1.01
N ASP A 4 -14.85 11.01 0.63
CA ASP A 4 -15.55 10.02 -0.19
C ASP A 4 -14.73 9.64 -1.45
N ALA A 5 -13.95 10.59 -2.00
CA ALA A 5 -13.07 10.35 -3.14
C ALA A 5 -11.91 9.37 -2.85
N VAL A 6 -11.36 9.37 -1.63
CA VAL A 6 -10.32 8.41 -1.23
C VAL A 6 -10.93 7.02 -1.08
N LEU A 7 -12.10 6.94 -0.45
CA LEU A 7 -12.82 5.68 -0.28
C LEU A 7 -13.18 5.05 -1.63
N ASP A 8 -13.82 5.82 -2.52
CA ASP A 8 -14.18 5.37 -3.86
C ASP A 8 -12.96 4.93 -4.69
N PHE A 9 -11.82 5.60 -4.51
CA PHE A 9 -10.58 5.26 -5.20
C PHE A 9 -10.06 3.90 -4.77
N TYR A 10 -9.90 3.67 -3.46
CA TYR A 10 -9.35 2.42 -2.95
C TYR A 10 -10.32 1.24 -3.12
N ASP A 11 -11.63 1.47 -3.00
CA ASP A 11 -12.66 0.46 -3.33
C ASP A 11 -12.54 0.01 -4.79
N SER A 12 -12.26 0.93 -5.72
CA SER A 12 -12.05 0.59 -7.14
C SER A 12 -10.79 -0.22 -7.44
N LEU A 13 -9.85 -0.27 -6.48
CA LEU A 13 -8.60 -1.03 -6.55
C LEU A 13 -8.67 -2.32 -5.71
N ASP A 14 -9.87 -2.73 -5.29
CA ASP A 14 -10.12 -3.91 -4.46
C ASP A 14 -9.46 -3.86 -3.06
N PHE A 15 -9.25 -2.65 -2.52
CA PHE A 15 -8.82 -2.49 -1.12
C PHE A 15 -10.01 -2.50 -0.17
N GLU A 16 -9.84 -3.18 0.96
CA GLU A 16 -10.79 -3.22 2.06
C GLU A 16 -10.35 -2.29 3.19
N ILE A 17 -11.30 -1.63 3.85
CA ILE A 17 -11.00 -0.83 5.05
C ILE A 17 -11.10 -1.75 6.26
N ILE A 18 -10.01 -1.81 7.03
CA ILE A 18 -9.93 -2.60 8.25
C ILE A 18 -9.53 -1.72 9.44
N ASP A 19 -9.94 -2.15 10.64
CA ASP A 19 -9.37 -1.64 11.89
C ASP A 19 -8.08 -2.41 12.17
N PHE A 20 -6.95 -1.71 12.12
CA PHE A 20 -5.63 -2.26 12.43
C PHE A 20 -5.00 -1.43 13.54
N ASP A 21 -4.72 -2.06 14.69
CA ASP A 21 -4.20 -1.39 15.88
C ASP A 21 -5.01 -0.15 16.35
N GLY A 22 -6.32 -0.15 16.08
CA GLY A 22 -7.23 0.94 16.45
C GLY A 22 -7.27 2.10 15.46
N TYR A 23 -6.72 1.91 14.26
CA TYR A 23 -6.77 2.85 13.16
C TYR A 23 -7.42 2.23 11.92
N ASP A 24 -8.25 3.03 11.25
CA ASP A 24 -8.76 2.67 9.92
C ASP A 24 -7.59 2.70 8.93
N THR A 25 -7.25 1.54 8.36
CA THR A 25 -6.23 1.36 7.33
C THR A 25 -6.81 0.58 6.15
N LEU A 26 -6.12 0.61 5.02
CA LEU A 26 -6.53 -0.06 3.79
C LEU A 26 -5.78 -1.38 3.68
N LEU A 27 -6.44 -2.48 3.36
CA LEU A 27 -5.86 -3.81 3.18
C LEU A 27 -6.13 -4.35 1.78
N ILE A 28 -5.15 -5.04 1.21
CA ILE A 28 -5.28 -5.81 -0.03
C ILE A 28 -4.63 -7.18 0.14
N GLU A 29 -5.32 -8.24 -0.29
CA GLU A 29 -4.73 -9.57 -0.42
C GLU A 29 -3.85 -9.62 -1.67
N LEU A 30 -2.59 -10.04 -1.54
CA LEU A 30 -1.62 -10.02 -2.63
C LEU A 30 -1.52 -11.38 -3.34
N LEU A 31 -1.41 -12.45 -2.55
CA LEU A 31 -1.14 -13.81 -3.03
C LEU A 31 -2.08 -14.81 -2.38
N ASP A 32 -2.34 -15.92 -3.08
CA ASP A 32 -3.18 -17.03 -2.61
C ASP A 32 -2.62 -17.75 -1.36
N ASP A 33 -1.39 -17.45 -0.95
CA ASP A 33 -0.74 -18.02 0.23
C ASP A 33 -1.09 -17.29 1.53
N GLY A 34 -1.87 -16.20 1.46
CA GLY A 34 -2.26 -15.39 2.62
C GLY A 34 -1.36 -14.17 2.85
N THR A 35 -0.38 -13.92 1.97
CA THR A 35 0.37 -12.65 1.95
C THR A 35 -0.57 -11.50 1.63
N TYR A 36 -0.55 -10.46 2.47
CA TYR A 36 -1.36 -9.26 2.30
C TYR A 36 -0.53 -8.01 2.51
N ALA A 37 -1.11 -6.87 2.12
CA ALA A 37 -0.52 -5.57 2.39
C ALA A 37 -1.51 -4.62 3.04
N THR A 38 -0.98 -3.68 3.82
CA THR A 38 -1.72 -2.53 4.30
C THR A 38 -1.18 -1.24 3.71
N VAL A 39 -2.07 -0.26 3.49
CA VAL A 39 -1.76 1.07 2.99
C VAL A 39 -2.28 2.11 3.97
N SER A 40 -1.36 2.94 4.45
CA SER A 40 -1.63 4.04 5.37
C SER A 40 -0.84 5.28 4.95
N ASP A 41 -1.08 6.41 5.59
CA ASP A 41 -0.16 7.54 5.66
C ASP A 41 1.00 7.25 6.62
N ASP A 42 1.88 8.23 6.80
CA ASP A 42 3.06 8.14 7.67
C ASP A 42 2.72 7.94 9.17
N ASP A 43 1.51 8.29 9.60
CA ASP A 43 1.04 8.15 10.98
C ASP A 43 0.28 6.82 11.21
N GLY A 44 0.11 6.00 10.17
CA GLY A 44 -0.59 4.71 10.24
C GLY A 44 -2.11 4.80 10.00
N HIS A 45 -2.61 5.97 9.60
CA HIS A 45 -4.02 6.19 9.28
C HIS A 45 -4.28 6.02 7.79
N MET A 46 -5.52 5.80 7.39
CA MET A 46 -5.92 5.97 6.00
C MET A 46 -5.59 7.40 5.51
N PRO A 47 -5.01 7.57 4.31
CA PRO A 47 -4.65 8.88 3.79
C PRO A 47 -5.88 9.80 3.68
N ASP A 48 -5.73 11.05 4.12
CA ASP A 48 -6.81 12.05 4.05
C ASP A 48 -7.14 12.47 2.60
N THR A 49 -6.15 12.43 1.71
CA THR A 49 -6.26 12.81 0.29
C THR A 49 -5.47 11.87 -0.60
N LEU A 50 -5.78 11.81 -1.91
CA LEU A 50 -5.04 10.99 -2.88
C LEU A 50 -3.61 11.48 -3.14
N ASP A 51 -3.33 12.75 -2.82
CA ASP A 51 -2.00 13.37 -2.93
C ASP A 51 -1.16 13.16 -1.65
N THR A 52 -1.72 12.53 -0.62
CA THR A 52 -1.01 12.25 0.62
C THR A 52 0.00 11.12 0.36
N PRO A 53 1.28 11.28 0.74
CA PRO A 53 2.24 10.18 0.69
C PRO A 53 1.74 8.99 1.50
N ILE A 54 1.97 7.79 0.95
CA ILE A 54 1.48 6.56 1.57
C ILE A 54 2.63 5.60 1.85
N VAL A 55 2.43 4.78 2.87
CA VAL A 55 3.30 3.66 3.24
C VAL A 55 2.57 2.37 2.90
N PHE A 56 3.18 1.60 2.01
CA PHE A 56 2.74 0.25 1.65
C PHE A 56 3.51 -0.76 2.49
N ASN A 57 2.83 -1.49 3.36
CA ASN A 57 3.41 -2.47 4.29
C ASN A 57 2.99 -3.88 3.87
N VAL A 58 3.95 -4.82 3.80
CA VAL A 58 3.69 -6.21 3.41
C VAL A 58 3.85 -7.13 4.62
N TYR A 59 2.89 -8.04 4.76
CA TYR A 59 2.79 -9.05 5.82
C TYR A 59 2.63 -10.44 5.21
N ASP A 60 3.14 -11.45 5.92
CA ASP A 60 2.89 -12.86 5.58
C ASP A 60 1.59 -13.39 6.20
N ASP A 61 1.26 -14.65 5.91
CA ASP A 61 0.09 -15.38 6.42
C ASP A 61 0.07 -15.56 7.95
N SER A 62 1.16 -15.20 8.62
CA SER A 62 1.36 -15.31 10.06
C SER A 62 1.32 -13.94 10.76
N ASP A 63 0.79 -12.92 10.07
CA ASP A 63 0.74 -11.52 10.50
C ASP A 63 2.11 -10.91 10.81
N SER A 64 3.19 -11.49 10.27
CA SER A 64 4.53 -10.96 10.46
C SER A 64 4.87 -9.93 9.39
N PHE A 65 5.28 -8.75 9.85
CA PHE A 65 5.83 -7.71 8.98
C PHE A 65 7.06 -8.20 8.20
N GLN A 66 7.05 -8.00 6.88
CA GLN A 66 8.14 -8.38 6.00
C GLN A 66 8.96 -7.15 5.58
N TRP A 67 8.31 -6.16 4.98
CA TRP A 67 8.93 -4.92 4.52
C TRP A 67 7.88 -3.85 4.22
N SER A 68 8.35 -2.61 4.07
CA SER A 68 7.52 -1.49 3.63
C SER A 68 8.23 -0.61 2.61
N VAL A 69 7.45 0.18 1.88
CA VAL A 69 7.93 1.21 0.95
C VAL A 69 7.02 2.42 1.02
N SER A 70 7.62 3.61 1.06
CA SER A 70 6.91 4.87 0.91
C SER A 70 6.74 5.20 -0.58
N LEU A 71 5.52 5.55 -0.95
CA LEU A 71 5.13 6.06 -2.27
C LEU A 71 4.75 7.54 -2.15
N ASP A 72 4.92 8.27 -3.24
CA ASP A 72 4.69 9.72 -3.30
C ASP A 72 3.20 10.06 -3.08
N ASP A 73 2.30 9.24 -3.63
CA ASP A 73 0.85 9.44 -3.58
C ASP A 73 0.07 8.14 -3.92
N SER A 74 -1.25 8.16 -3.76
CA SER A 74 -2.14 7.03 -4.10
C SER A 74 -2.16 6.71 -5.59
N HIS A 75 -1.90 7.69 -6.46
CA HIS A 75 -1.89 7.51 -7.91
C HIS A 75 -0.66 6.73 -8.38
N GLN A 76 0.49 6.87 -7.71
CA GLN A 76 1.66 6.05 -7.95
C GLN A 76 1.35 4.57 -7.70
N LEU A 77 0.63 4.26 -6.62
CA LEU A 77 0.20 2.89 -6.33
C LEU A 77 -0.72 2.35 -7.42
N GLN A 78 -1.73 3.13 -7.83
CA GLN A 78 -2.62 2.75 -8.94
C GLN A 78 -1.83 2.47 -10.22
N ALA A 79 -0.91 3.36 -10.60
CA ALA A 79 -0.11 3.19 -11.80
C ALA A 79 0.70 1.88 -11.74
N LEU A 80 1.29 1.56 -10.58
CA LEU A 80 2.01 0.30 -10.39
C LEU A 80 1.08 -0.93 -10.51
N LEU A 81 -0.14 -0.87 -9.98
CA LEU A 81 -1.12 -1.95 -10.12
C LEU A 81 -1.58 -2.13 -11.58
N GLU A 82 -1.77 -1.03 -12.32
CA GLU A 82 -2.21 -1.05 -13.73
C GLU A 82 -1.08 -1.46 -14.70
N GLU A 83 0.17 -1.09 -14.41
CA GLU A 83 1.34 -1.38 -15.25
C GLU A 83 1.80 -2.85 -15.13
N ASN A 84 1.54 -3.50 -14.00
CA ASN A 84 1.99 -4.86 -13.72
C ASN A 84 0.86 -5.86 -13.90
N SER A 85 1.08 -6.85 -14.77
CA SER A 85 0.03 -7.83 -15.15
C SER A 85 -0.22 -8.92 -14.10
N ASN A 86 0.62 -9.02 -13.07
CA ASN A 86 0.52 -9.98 -11.97
C ASN A 86 1.14 -9.39 -10.69
N THR A 87 0.80 -9.99 -9.55
CA THR A 87 1.25 -9.54 -8.22
C THR A 87 2.78 -9.63 -8.07
N GLU A 88 3.43 -10.65 -8.63
CA GLU A 88 4.89 -10.81 -8.48
C GLU A 88 5.65 -9.63 -9.12
N ASP A 89 5.28 -9.26 -10.36
CA ASP A 89 5.84 -8.11 -11.07
C ASP A 89 5.57 -6.79 -10.32
N PHE A 90 4.37 -6.65 -9.74
CA PHE A 90 4.00 -5.50 -8.90
C PHE A 90 4.88 -5.39 -7.65
N LEU A 91 5.10 -6.51 -6.93
CA LEU A 91 5.97 -6.53 -5.75
C LEU A 91 7.43 -6.26 -6.10
N ASP A 92 7.91 -6.76 -7.24
CA ASP A 92 9.26 -6.46 -7.74
C ASP A 92 9.42 -4.97 -8.07
N ALA A 93 8.40 -4.34 -8.66
CA ALA A 93 8.40 -2.91 -8.93
C ALA A 93 8.46 -2.08 -7.62
N LEU A 94 7.69 -2.46 -6.61
CA LEU A 94 7.73 -1.84 -5.27
C LEU A 94 9.09 -2.02 -4.59
N GLN A 95 9.69 -3.21 -4.68
CA GLN A 95 11.03 -3.46 -4.15
C GLN A 95 12.09 -2.59 -4.86
N ALA A 96 11.97 -2.37 -6.16
CA ALA A 96 12.87 -1.48 -6.89
C ALA A 96 12.77 -0.01 -6.41
N ILE A 97 11.55 0.46 -6.11
CA ILE A 97 11.33 1.78 -5.50
C ILE A 97 11.98 1.83 -4.12
N ARG A 98 11.74 0.81 -3.28
CA ARG A 98 12.35 0.70 -1.95
C ARG A 98 13.87 0.79 -2.01
N THR A 99 14.52 0.09 -2.94
CA THR A 99 15.98 0.17 -3.12
C THR A 99 16.43 1.59 -3.48
N LYS A 100 15.74 2.25 -4.43
CA LYS A 100 16.04 3.65 -4.79
C LYS A 100 15.87 4.60 -3.61
N ASN A 101 14.80 4.42 -2.81
CA ASN A 101 14.56 5.24 -1.63
C ASN A 101 15.71 5.09 -0.62
N ILE A 102 16.19 3.86 -0.37
CA ILE A 102 17.34 3.60 0.50
C ILE A 102 18.62 4.26 -0.05
N GLU A 103 18.88 4.15 -1.36
CA GLU A 103 20.05 4.78 -2.00
C GLU A 103 20.02 6.30 -1.94
N HIS A 104 18.84 6.92 -1.96
CA HIS A 104 18.69 8.38 -1.87
C HIS A 104 19.14 8.95 -0.51
N TYR A 105 19.14 8.12 0.54
CA TYR A 105 19.53 8.50 1.90
C TYR A 105 20.94 8.03 2.31
N GLN A 106 21.76 7.51 1.38
CA GLN A 106 23.19 7.19 1.60
C GLN A 106 24.12 8.26 1.01
#